data_AF-A0A4P9WX65-F1
#
_entry.id   AF-A0A4P9WX65-F1
#
_cell.length_a   1.000
_cell.length_b   1.000
_cell.length_c   1.000
_cell.angle_alpha   90.00
_cell.angle_beta   90.00
_cell.angle_gamma   90.00
#
_symmetry.space_group_name_H-M   'P 1'
#
loop_
_entity.id
_entity.type
_entity.pdbx_description
1 polymer ?
#
loop_
_entity_poly.entity_id
_entity_poly.type
_entity_poly.pdbx_seq_one_letter_code
_entity_poly.pdbx_strand_id
1 'polypeptide(L)'
;MLAALAGQTHEVLTALVVRQLPSPAGGADAELVATVTRTHVTFRPLAPDAIAAYVATGEPLDKAGAYGYQGLGACLVAGIHGCYYNVVGLSLSAVLDAFETILRSTPDATT
;
A
#
# COMPACT_ATOMS: atom_id res chain seq x y z
N MET A 1 -7.33 15.65 9.86
CA MET A 1 -7.16 14.18 9.68
C MET A 1 -6.54 13.53 10.91
N LEU A 2 -5.29 13.87 11.25
CA LEU A 2 -4.54 13.26 12.38
C LEU A 2 -5.32 13.19 13.71
N ALA A 3 -6.04 14.24 14.09
CA ALA A 3 -6.86 14.25 15.31
C ALA A 3 -7.98 13.20 15.31
N ALA A 4 -8.53 12.85 14.14
CA ALA A 4 -9.57 11.83 14.01
C ALA A 4 -8.99 10.39 14.07
N LEU A 5 -7.71 10.24 13.71
CA LEU A 5 -7.00 8.95 13.76
C LEU A 5 -6.32 8.72 15.11
N ALA A 6 -6.10 9.76 15.92
CA ALA A 6 -5.40 9.69 17.20
C ALA A 6 -6.04 8.66 18.14
N GLY A 7 -5.25 7.68 18.58
CA GLY A 7 -5.70 6.59 19.44
C GLY A 7 -6.67 5.59 18.80
N GLN A 8 -6.90 5.67 17.49
CA GLN A 8 -7.80 4.79 16.75
C GLN A 8 -7.03 3.80 15.87
N THR A 9 -7.72 2.74 15.46
CA THR A 9 -7.28 1.85 14.39
C THR A 9 -8.03 2.21 13.11
N HIS A 10 -7.30 2.42 12.02
CA HIS A 10 -7.86 2.67 10.69
C HIS A 10 -7.30 1.70 9.65
N GLU A 11 -7.97 1.62 8.51
CA GLU A 11 -7.57 0.77 7.40
C GLU A 11 -6.80 1.58 6.34
N VAL A 12 -5.69 1.01 5.86
CA VAL A 12 -4.99 1.45 4.66
C VAL A 12 -5.23 0.43 3.57
N LEU A 13 -5.84 0.87 2.47
CA LEU A 13 -6.18 0.06 1.32
C LEU A 13 -5.31 0.48 0.13
N THR A 14 -4.55 -0.45 -0.45
CA THR A 14 -3.85 -0.23 -1.72
C THR A 14 -4.40 -1.19 -2.76
N ALA A 15 -4.91 -0.62 -3.86
CA ALA A 15 -5.30 -1.38 -5.02
C ALA A 15 -4.10 -1.56 -5.96
N LEU A 16 -3.90 -2.78 -6.45
CA LEU A 16 -2.92 -3.13 -7.47
C LEU A 16 -3.66 -3.68 -8.69
N VAL A 17 -3.27 -3.19 -9.87
CA VAL A 17 -3.70 -3.75 -11.15
C VAL A 17 -2.46 -4.06 -11.97
N VAL A 18 -2.34 -5.30 -12.41
CA VAL A 18 -1.29 -5.76 -13.31
C VAL A 18 -1.93 -6.23 -14.60
N ARG A 19 -1.44 -5.72 -15.74
CA ARG A 19 -1.90 -6.10 -17.07
C ARG A 19 -0.73 -6.62 -17.88
N GLN A 20 -0.84 -7.83 -18.38
CA GLN A 20 0.09 -8.36 -19.36
C GLN A 20 -0.10 -7.60 -20.68
N LEU A 21 0.99 -7.09 -21.24
CA LEU A 21 0.96 -6.48 -22.56
C LEU A 21 1.12 -7.56 -23.63
N PRO A 22 0.47 -7.42 -24.80
CA PRO A 22 0.64 -8.35 -25.90
C PRO A 22 2.11 -8.50 -26.29
N SER A 23 2.55 -9.74 -26.51
CA SER A 23 3.90 -10.01 -27.03
C SER A 23 3.97 -9.72 -28.54
N PRO A 24 5.01 -9.02 -29.02
CA PRO A 24 5.24 -8.83 -30.46
C PRO A 24 5.42 -10.14 -31.23
N ALA A 25 5.82 -11.22 -30.55
CA ALA A 25 6.07 -12.53 -31.15
C ALA A 25 4.78 -13.35 -31.39
N GLY A 26 3.61 -12.81 -31.04
CA GLY A 26 2.38 -13.59 -30.89
C GLY A 26 2.38 -14.36 -29.56
N GLY A 27 1.20 -14.48 -28.94
CA GLY A 27 1.04 -15.08 -27.61
C GLY A 27 -0.30 -14.70 -26.99
N ALA A 28 -0.64 -15.38 -25.89
CA ALA A 28 -1.95 -15.39 -25.22
C ALA A 28 -2.62 -14.02 -25.03
N ASP A 29 -3.95 -14.04 -24.88
CA ASP A 29 -4.76 -12.85 -24.60
C ASP A 29 -4.22 -12.08 -23.38
N ALA A 30 -4.30 -10.75 -23.44
CA ALA A 30 -3.83 -9.89 -22.37
C ALA A 30 -4.55 -10.19 -21.05
N GLU A 31 -3.85 -10.83 -20.11
CA GLU A 31 -4.40 -11.08 -18.77
C GLU A 31 -4.36 -9.80 -17.91
N LEU A 32 -5.39 -9.63 -17.09
CA LEU A 32 -5.51 -8.58 -16.11
C LEU A 32 -5.78 -9.19 -14.74
N VAL A 33 -4.91 -8.89 -13.78
CA VAL A 33 -5.09 -9.25 -12.38
C VAL A 33 -5.29 -7.97 -11.58
N ALA A 34 -6.37 -7.91 -10.81
CA ALA A 34 -6.68 -6.80 -9.91
C ALA A 34 -6.86 -7.33 -8.48
N THR A 35 -6.22 -6.67 -7.52
CA THR A 35 -6.30 -7.05 -6.11
C THR A 35 -6.23 -5.83 -5.21
N VAL A 36 -6.77 -5.94 -4.00
CA VAL A 36 -6.71 -4.89 -2.98
C VAL A 36 -6.11 -5.47 -1.71
N THR A 37 -5.01 -4.89 -1.25
CA THR A 37 -4.43 -5.25 0.04
C THR A 37 -4.97 -4.33 1.13
N ARG A 38 -5.43 -4.91 2.24
CA ARG A 38 -5.86 -4.19 3.44
C ARG A 38 -4.83 -4.33 4.54
N THR A 39 -4.56 -3.25 5.27
CA THR A 39 -3.74 -3.28 6.49
C THR A 39 -4.34 -2.37 7.53
N HIS A 40 -4.43 -2.86 8.77
CA HIS A 40 -4.87 -2.07 9.91
C HIS A 40 -3.67 -1.36 10.52
N VAL A 41 -3.82 -0.06 10.79
CA VAL A 41 -2.81 0.76 11.44
C VAL A 41 -3.43 1.35 12.69
N THR A 42 -2.81 1.12 13.84
CA THR A 42 -3.25 1.65 15.13
C THR A 42 -2.37 2.82 15.51
N PHE A 43 -2.96 3.98 15.69
CA PHE A 43 -2.26 5.15 16.21
C PHE A 43 -2.21 5.14 17.72
N ARG A 44 -1.12 5.66 18.28
CA ARG A 44 -1.08 5.99 19.71
C ARG A 44 -2.00 7.20 19.97
N PRO A 45 -2.43 7.44 21.22
CA PRO A 45 -3.06 8.72 21.57
C PRO A 45 -2.11 9.88 21.26
N LEU A 46 -2.62 10.92 20.59
CA LEU A 46 -1.81 12.08 20.18
C LEU A 46 -2.32 13.33 20.87
N ALA A 47 -1.41 14.05 21.55
CA ALA A 47 -1.71 15.38 22.07
C ALA A 47 -1.80 16.41 20.93
N PRO A 48 -2.61 17.47 21.06
CA PRO A 48 -2.72 18.54 20.05
C PRO A 48 -1.37 19.12 19.63
N ASP A 49 -0.46 19.35 20.58
CA ASP A 49 0.87 19.90 20.31
C ASP A 49 1.75 18.96 19.48
N ALA A 50 1.64 17.65 19.71
CA ALA A 50 2.37 16.65 18.93
C ALA A 50 1.86 16.59 17.48
N ILE A 51 0.54 16.74 17.29
CA ILE A 51 -0.08 16.84 15.95
C ILE A 51 0.43 18.09 15.25
N ALA A 52 0.40 19.25 15.93
CA ALA A 52 0.88 20.51 15.37
C ALA A 52 2.37 20.44 14.98
N ALA A 53 3.21 19.88 15.85
CA ALA A 53 4.63 19.69 15.60
C ALA A 53 4.87 18.80 14.37
N TYR A 54 4.15 17.68 14.23
CA TYR A 54 4.28 16.82 13.06
C TYR A 54 3.81 17.51 11.79
N VAL A 55 2.69 18.24 11.83
CA VAL A 55 2.19 19.01 10.67
C VAL A 55 3.22 20.06 10.21
N ALA A 56 3.90 20.72 11.15
CA ALA A 56 4.93 21.72 10.84
C ALA A 56 6.15 21.15 10.08
N THR A 57 6.35 19.82 10.08
CA THR A 57 7.44 19.18 9.31
C THR A 57 7.20 19.20 7.80
N GLY A 58 5.95 19.39 7.35
CA GLY A 58 5.57 19.27 5.94
C GLY A 58 5.45 17.84 5.41
N GLU A 59 5.93 16.83 6.16
CA GLU A 59 5.82 15.41 5.81
C GLU A 59 4.37 14.95 5.50
N PRO A 60 3.30 15.42 6.16
CA PRO A 60 1.97 14.88 5.89
C PRO A 60 1.30 15.40 4.61
N LEU A 61 1.89 16.40 3.94
CA LEU A 61 1.19 17.18 2.89
C LEU A 61 0.98 16.41 1.58
N ASP A 62 1.82 15.41 1.28
CA ASP A 62 1.76 14.59 0.07
C ASP A 62 1.20 13.18 0.31
N LYS A 63 0.63 12.92 1.49
CA LYS A 63 0.25 11.56 1.92
C LYS A 63 -1.22 11.43 2.25
N ALA A 64 -1.84 10.36 1.73
CA ALA A 64 -3.18 9.98 2.11
C ALA A 64 -3.26 9.72 3.62
N GLY A 65 -4.29 10.25 4.29
CA GLY A 65 -4.42 10.15 5.75
C GLY A 65 -3.58 11.16 6.54
N ALA A 66 -2.82 12.03 5.86
CA ALA A 66 -1.96 13.05 6.46
C ALA A 66 -0.89 12.50 7.40
N TYR A 67 -0.30 11.34 7.07
CA TYR A 67 0.91 10.83 7.70
C TYR A 67 1.67 9.89 6.76
N GLY A 68 2.98 9.74 6.99
CA GLY A 68 3.80 8.73 6.34
C GLY A 68 4.32 7.72 7.34
N TYR A 69 4.18 6.43 7.05
CA TYR A 69 4.85 5.42 7.86
C TYR A 69 6.39 5.49 7.68
N GLN A 70 6.87 5.93 6.51
CA GLN A 70 8.28 6.22 6.28
C GLN A 70 8.58 7.66 6.69
N GLY A 71 9.24 7.84 7.84
CA GLY A 71 9.63 9.15 8.36
C GLY A 71 9.23 9.35 9.82
N LEU A 72 8.98 10.61 10.19
CA LEU A 72 8.57 11.00 11.54
C LEU A 72 7.16 10.49 11.86
N GLY A 73 6.32 10.26 10.85
CA GLY A 73 4.97 9.72 11.04
C GLY A 73 4.96 8.30 11.63
N ALA A 74 6.06 7.54 11.53
CA ALA A 74 6.22 6.25 12.22
C ALA A 74 6.03 6.39 13.74
N CYS A 75 6.46 7.51 14.33
CA CYS A 75 6.34 7.77 15.76
C CYS A 75 4.88 7.98 16.22
N LEU A 76 3.93 8.14 15.29
CA LEU A 76 2.50 8.26 15.57
C LEU A 76 1.82 6.88 15.67
N VAL A 77 2.45 5.84 15.13
CA VAL A 77 1.88 4.49 15.01
C VAL A 77 2.27 3.63 16.21
N ALA A 78 1.28 3.04 16.87
CA ALA A 78 1.47 2.06 17.95
C ALA A 78 1.68 0.63 17.40
N GLY A 79 1.05 0.29 16.26
CA GLY A 79 1.19 -1.02 15.66
C GLY A 79 0.52 -1.13 14.30
N ILE A 80 0.88 -2.18 13.57
CA ILE A 80 0.26 -2.56 12.29
C ILE A 80 -0.16 -4.02 12.34
N HIS A 81 -1.28 -4.32 11.69
CA HIS A 81 -1.74 -5.69 11.46
C HIS A 81 -2.08 -5.88 9.98
N GLY A 82 -1.16 -6.53 9.26
CA GLY A 82 -1.19 -6.70 7.81
C GLY A 82 0.17 -6.46 7.17
N CYS A 83 0.18 -5.94 5.94
CA CYS A 83 1.39 -5.75 5.15
C CYS A 83 1.97 -4.34 5.38
N TYR A 84 3.20 -4.26 5.91
CA TYR A 84 3.93 -3.00 6.04
C TYR A 84 4.05 -2.25 4.69
N TYR A 85 4.45 -2.96 3.63
CA TYR A 85 4.67 -2.35 2.31
C TYR A 85 3.37 -1.81 1.69
N ASN A 86 2.23 -2.39 2.05
CA ASN A 86 0.92 -1.85 1.71
C ASN A 86 0.69 -0.46 2.35
N VAL A 87 1.14 -0.24 3.59
CA VAL A 87 1.04 1.07 4.25
C VAL A 87 2.00 2.08 3.63
N VAL A 88 3.16 1.62 3.13
CA VAL A 88 4.09 2.44 2.36
C VAL A 88 3.50 2.83 0.99
N GLY A 89 2.66 1.98 0.40
CA GLY A 89 1.90 2.28 -0.82
C GLY A 89 1.96 1.23 -1.93
N LEU A 90 2.66 0.10 -1.71
CA LEU A 90 2.67 -1.02 -2.65
C LEU A 90 2.91 -2.35 -1.93
N SER A 91 1.91 -3.23 -1.91
CA SER A 91 2.04 -4.56 -1.32
C SER A 91 2.88 -5.47 -2.22
N LEU A 92 4.15 -5.69 -1.86
CA LEU A 92 5.07 -6.51 -2.66
C LEU A 92 4.64 -7.97 -2.77
N SER A 93 4.01 -8.52 -1.73
CA SER A 93 3.46 -9.89 -1.80
C SER A 93 2.35 -9.97 -2.85
N ALA A 94 1.44 -8.99 -2.88
CA ALA A 94 0.37 -8.95 -3.86
C ALA A 94 0.88 -8.76 -5.31
N VAL A 95 2.00 -8.04 -5.47
CA VAL A 95 2.69 -7.94 -6.78
C VAL A 95 3.20 -9.30 -7.22
N LEU A 96 3.88 -10.03 -6.34
CA LEU A 96 4.41 -11.35 -6.67
C LEU A 96 3.28 -12.33 -7.01
N ASP A 97 2.22 -12.38 -6.21
CA ASP A 97 1.04 -13.22 -6.45
C ASP A 97 0.39 -12.93 -7.81
N ALA A 98 0.29 -11.65 -8.19
CA ALA A 98 -0.25 -11.22 -9.48
C ALA A 98 0.64 -11.67 -10.64
N PHE A 99 1.97 -11.55 -10.50
CA PHE A 99 2.89 -12.04 -11.53
C PHE A 99 2.88 -13.56 -11.64
N GLU A 100 2.82 -14.30 -10.54
CA GLU A 100 2.70 -15.75 -10.60
C GLU A 100 1.43 -16.20 -11.31
N THR A 101 0.32 -15.48 -11.10
CA THR A 101 -0.94 -15.76 -11.80
C THR A 101 -0.78 -15.56 -13.31
N ILE A 102 -0.20 -14.43 -13.73
CA ILE A 102 0.04 -14.10 -15.14
C ILE A 102 1.03 -15.05 -15.81
N LEU A 103 2.07 -15.47 -15.09
CA LEU A 103 3.07 -16.38 -15.64
C LEU A 103 2.53 -17.81 -15.78
N ARG A 104 1.61 -18.25 -14.91
CA ARG A 104 1.00 -19.60 -15.01
C ARG A 104 -0.03 -19.70 -16.14
N SER A 105 -0.68 -18.61 -16.51
CA SER A 105 -1.68 -18.57 -17.57
C SER A 105 -1.05 -18.46 -18.97
N THR A 106 0.20 -18.00 -19.06
CA THR A 106 0.92 -17.87 -20.32
C THR A 106 1.55 -19.23 -20.66
N PRO A 107 1.08 -19.95 -21.71
CA PRO A 107 1.75 -21.17 -22.13
C PRO A 107 3.19 -20.86 -22.55
N ASP A 108 4.14 -21.72 -22.15
CA ASP A 108 5.53 -21.61 -22.58
C ASP A 108 5.58 -21.50 -24.11
N ALA A 109 6.22 -20.46 -24.62
CA ALA A 109 6.45 -20.26 -26.06
C ALA A 109 7.45 -21.27 -26.66
N THR A 110 7.58 -22.46 -26.07
CA THR A 110 8.56 -23.47 -26.43
C THR A 110 7.92 -24.86 -26.52
N THR A 111 7.20 -25.14 -27.60
CA THR A 111 7.20 -26.44 -28.31
C THR A 111 6.75 -26.23 -29.75
#